data_AF-A0A376DJ93-F1
#
_entry.id   AF-A0A376DJ93-F1
#
_cell.length_a   1.000
_cell.length_b   1.000
_cell.length_c   1.000
_cell.angle_alpha   90.00
_cell.angle_beta   90.00
_cell.angle_gamma   90.00
#
_symmetry.space_group_name_H-M   'P 1'
#
loop_
_entity.id
_entity.type
_entity.pdbx_description
1 polymer ?
#
loop_
_entity_poly.entity_id
_entity_poly.type
_entity_poly.pdbx_seq_one_letter_code
_entity_poly.pdbx_strand_id
1 'polypeptide(L)'
;MKIFSVRQTVLPALLVLSPVVFAADEQTMIVSAAPQVVSELDTPAAVSVVNGEEMRLATPRINLSESLTGVPGLQVQNRQNYAQDLQLSIRGFGSRSTYGIRGIRLYVDGIPATMPDGQGQTSNIDLSSVQNVEVLRGPFSALYGNASGGVMNVTTQTGQQPPTIEASSYYGSFGSWRYGLKATGATGDGTQPGDVDYTVSTTRFTTHGYRDHSGAQKNLANAKLGVRIDDASKLSLIFNSVDIKADDPGGLTKAEWKANPQQAPRAEQYDTRKTIKQTQAGLRYERSLSAQDDMSVMMYAGERETTQYQSIPMAPQLNPSHAGGVITLQRHYQGIDSRWTHRGELGVPLTFTTGLNYENMSENRKGYNNFRLNSGVPEYGQKGELRRDERNLMWNVDPYLQTQWQLSEKLSLDAGVRYSSVWFDSNDHYVTPGNGDDSGDASYHKWLPAGSLKYAMTDAWNIYLAAGRGFETPTINELSYRADGQSGMNFGLKPSTNDTIEIGSKTRIGDGLLSLALFQTDTDDEIVCR
;
A
#
# COMPACT_ATOMS: atom_id res chain seq x y z
N MET A 1 -80.27 27.40 5.96
CA MET A 1 -79.06 28.13 5.52
C MET A 1 -78.28 27.20 4.61
N LYS A 2 -78.23 27.49 3.30
CA LYS A 2 -77.37 26.83 2.29
C LYS A 2 -75.89 27.20 2.60
N ILE A 3 -74.87 26.43 2.23
CA ILE A 3 -74.19 26.50 0.91
C ILE A 3 -73.06 25.44 0.83
N PHE A 4 -73.14 24.63 -0.23
CA PHE A 4 -72.14 24.11 -1.19
C PHE A 4 -70.75 23.55 -0.83
N SER A 5 -70.48 22.43 -1.51
CA SER A 5 -69.20 21.76 -1.78
C SER A 5 -68.35 22.50 -2.81
N VAL A 6 -67.02 22.32 -2.78
CA VAL A 6 -66.19 22.20 -4.00
C VAL A 6 -65.07 21.17 -3.76
N ARG A 7 -65.06 20.10 -4.58
CA ARG A 7 -63.91 19.21 -4.81
C ARG A 7 -62.97 19.90 -5.80
N GLN A 8 -61.67 19.94 -5.51
CA GLN A 8 -60.64 20.15 -6.53
C GLN A 8 -59.85 18.86 -6.74
N THR A 9 -60.08 18.28 -7.91
CA THR A 9 -59.25 17.25 -8.53
C THR A 9 -58.01 17.94 -9.09
N VAL A 10 -56.82 17.61 -8.57
CA VAL A 10 -55.55 18.03 -9.18
C VAL A 10 -55.03 16.86 -10.02
N LEU A 11 -54.90 17.09 -11.33
CA LEU A 11 -54.23 16.19 -12.27
C LEU A 11 -52.77 15.95 -11.84
N PRO A 12 -52.24 14.74 -11.93
CA PRO A 12 -50.80 14.54 -11.85
C PRO A 12 -50.18 15.03 -13.17
N ALA A 13 -49.32 16.05 -13.09
CA ALA A 13 -48.43 16.41 -14.18
C ALA A 13 -47.46 15.24 -14.39
N LEU A 14 -47.49 14.62 -15.58
CA LEU A 14 -46.43 13.73 -16.04
C LEU A 14 -45.13 14.55 -16.13
N LEU A 15 -44.27 14.41 -15.13
CA LEU A 15 -42.85 14.71 -15.26
C LEU A 15 -42.26 13.69 -16.23
N VAL A 16 -41.98 14.12 -17.45
CA VAL A 16 -41.08 13.44 -18.36
C VAL A 16 -39.69 13.50 -17.72
N LEU A 17 -39.35 12.47 -16.95
CA LEU A 17 -37.98 12.18 -16.56
C LEU A 17 -37.25 11.76 -17.84
N SER A 18 -36.66 12.73 -18.54
CA SER A 18 -35.58 12.43 -19.48
C SER A 18 -34.50 11.69 -18.69
N PRO A 19 -34.05 10.49 -19.11
CA PRO A 19 -32.82 9.94 -18.57
C PRO A 19 -31.72 10.89 -19.02
N VAL A 20 -31.27 11.76 -18.13
CA VAL A 20 -29.92 12.30 -18.23
C VAL A 20 -29.04 11.07 -18.10
N VAL A 21 -28.59 10.56 -19.25
CA VAL A 21 -27.48 9.62 -19.31
C VAL A 21 -26.30 10.40 -18.78
N PHE A 22 -26.06 10.28 -17.47
CA PHE A 22 -24.74 10.49 -16.92
C PHE A 22 -23.89 9.35 -17.49
N ALA A 23 -23.41 9.51 -18.72
CA ALA A 23 -22.13 8.93 -19.10
C ALA A 23 -21.08 9.69 -18.30
N ALA A 24 -21.01 9.39 -17.00
CA ALA A 24 -19.84 9.71 -16.22
C ALA A 24 -18.70 8.94 -16.89
N ASP A 25 -17.62 9.64 -17.18
CA ASP A 25 -16.37 9.11 -17.72
C ASP A 25 -15.79 8.15 -16.66
N GLU A 26 -16.35 6.94 -16.58
CA GLU A 26 -15.99 5.91 -15.60
C GLU A 26 -14.70 5.23 -16.05
N GLN A 27 -13.60 5.45 -15.31
CA GLN A 27 -12.32 4.83 -15.62
C GLN A 27 -12.39 3.33 -15.40
N THR A 28 -12.20 2.56 -16.46
CA THR A 28 -12.16 1.08 -16.41
C THR A 28 -10.74 0.54 -16.43
N MET A 29 -9.80 1.33 -16.96
CA MET A 29 -8.37 1.05 -16.99
C MET A 29 -7.78 1.10 -15.59
N ILE A 30 -7.11 0.01 -15.22
CA ILE A 30 -6.47 -0.19 -13.92
C ILE A 30 -5.21 0.68 -13.78
N VAL A 31 -4.48 0.83 -14.88
CA VAL A 31 -3.34 1.73 -14.99
C VAL A 31 -3.69 2.78 -16.03
N SER A 32 -3.78 4.04 -15.61
CA SER A 32 -4.09 5.20 -16.46
C SER A 32 -3.14 6.35 -16.17
N ALA A 33 -2.97 7.23 -17.15
CA ALA A 33 -2.26 8.50 -16.99
C ALA A 33 -3.07 9.49 -16.12
N ALA A 34 -4.40 9.51 -16.26
CA ALA A 34 -5.29 10.33 -15.44
C ALA A 34 -5.74 9.56 -14.19
N PRO A 35 -5.69 10.14 -12.98
CA PRO A 35 -6.08 9.53 -11.72
C PRO A 35 -7.58 9.66 -11.55
N GLN A 36 -8.36 8.74 -12.09
CA GLN A 36 -9.77 8.63 -11.73
C GLN A 36 -9.96 7.34 -10.95
N VAL A 37 -11.00 7.36 -10.12
CA VAL A 37 -11.40 6.19 -9.35
C VAL A 37 -11.85 5.11 -10.33
N VAL A 38 -11.29 3.92 -10.21
CA VAL A 38 -11.66 2.79 -11.06
C VAL A 38 -13.11 2.39 -10.79
N SER A 39 -13.92 2.28 -11.84
CA SER A 39 -15.31 1.83 -11.72
C SER A 39 -15.36 0.40 -11.20
N GLU A 40 -16.06 0.19 -10.08
CA GLU A 40 -16.29 -1.16 -9.57
C GLU A 40 -17.12 -2.00 -10.53
N LEU A 41 -18.08 -1.41 -11.27
CA LEU A 41 -18.98 -2.12 -12.16
C LEU A 41 -18.32 -2.45 -13.50
N ASP A 42 -17.67 -1.47 -14.11
CA ASP A 42 -17.22 -1.56 -15.51
C ASP A 42 -15.78 -2.06 -15.65
N THR A 43 -14.99 -2.09 -14.58
CA THR A 43 -13.66 -2.70 -14.63
C THR A 43 -13.76 -4.23 -14.82
N PRO A 44 -12.92 -4.84 -15.67
CA PRO A 44 -12.91 -6.27 -15.96
C PRO A 44 -12.20 -7.13 -14.86
N ALA A 45 -12.09 -6.60 -13.63
CA ALA A 45 -11.31 -7.17 -12.54
C ALA A 45 -12.01 -7.06 -11.18
N ALA A 46 -11.61 -7.84 -10.18
CA ALA A 46 -12.08 -7.64 -8.80
C ALA A 46 -11.43 -6.41 -8.15
N VAL A 47 -12.14 -5.29 -8.20
CA VAL A 47 -11.79 -4.04 -7.51
C VAL A 47 -12.85 -3.75 -6.45
N SER A 48 -12.41 -3.22 -5.31
CA SER A 48 -13.30 -2.54 -4.35
C SER A 48 -12.71 -1.20 -3.99
N VAL A 49 -13.56 -0.20 -3.86
CA VAL A 49 -13.25 1.17 -3.52
C VAL A 49 -13.98 1.51 -2.23
N VAL A 50 -13.22 1.86 -1.20
CA VAL A 50 -13.77 2.31 0.08
C VAL A 50 -13.65 3.83 0.15
N ASN A 51 -14.78 4.51 0.34
CA ASN A 51 -14.82 5.96 0.42
C ASN A 51 -14.26 6.46 1.76
N GLY A 52 -13.37 7.46 1.72
CA GLY A 52 -12.74 8.02 2.91
C GLY A 52 -13.73 8.60 3.92
N GLU A 53 -14.88 9.13 3.52
CA GLU A 53 -15.91 9.62 4.46
C GLU A 53 -16.51 8.49 5.28
N GLU A 54 -16.85 7.37 4.63
CA GLU A 54 -17.34 6.17 5.30
C GLU A 54 -16.27 5.58 6.21
N MET A 55 -15.00 5.55 5.77
CA MET A 55 -13.88 5.08 6.59
C MET A 55 -13.71 5.88 7.90
N ARG A 56 -14.09 7.16 7.88
CA ARG A 56 -13.98 8.08 9.01
C ARG A 56 -15.22 8.13 9.90
N LEU A 57 -16.33 7.55 9.46
CA LEU A 57 -17.61 7.65 10.16
C LEU A 57 -17.56 6.89 11.49
N ALA A 58 -17.57 7.63 12.61
CA ALA A 58 -17.54 7.10 13.97
C ALA A 58 -16.36 6.14 14.26
N THR A 59 -15.21 6.34 13.61
CA THR A 59 -13.99 5.54 13.83
C THR A 59 -12.89 6.32 14.57
N PRO A 60 -11.95 5.63 15.24
CA PRO A 60 -10.74 6.26 15.80
C PRO A 60 -9.87 6.97 14.76
N ARG A 61 -9.89 6.53 13.49
CA ARG A 61 -9.06 7.05 12.38
C ARG A 61 -7.57 6.83 12.66
N ILE A 62 -7.20 5.64 13.16
CA ILE A 62 -5.80 5.30 13.50
C ILE A 62 -5.27 4.18 12.59
N ASN A 63 -6.04 3.11 12.41
CA ASN A 63 -5.62 1.90 11.70
C ASN A 63 -6.56 1.58 10.54
N LEU A 64 -5.99 1.19 9.39
CA LEU A 64 -6.79 0.76 8.22
C LEU A 64 -7.76 -0.39 8.51
N SER A 65 -7.43 -1.25 9.48
CA SER A 65 -8.28 -2.36 9.93
C SER A 65 -9.67 -1.92 10.40
N GLU A 66 -9.80 -0.67 10.86
CA GLU A 66 -11.07 -0.12 11.36
C GLU A 66 -12.07 0.10 10.22
N SER A 67 -11.58 0.26 9.00
CA SER A 67 -12.40 0.68 7.85
C SER A 67 -12.41 -0.34 6.71
N LEU A 68 -11.35 -1.13 6.55
CA LEU A 68 -11.19 -2.05 5.40
C LEU A 68 -11.61 -3.50 5.71
N THR A 69 -12.10 -3.79 6.92
CA THR A 69 -12.46 -5.15 7.35
C THR A 69 -13.60 -5.77 6.54
N GLY A 70 -14.44 -4.95 5.89
CA GLY A 70 -15.56 -5.41 5.06
C GLY A 70 -15.20 -5.77 3.63
N VAL A 71 -13.97 -5.52 3.17
CA VAL A 71 -13.56 -5.76 1.78
C VAL A 71 -13.35 -7.26 1.54
N PRO A 72 -14.07 -7.90 0.61
CA PRO A 72 -13.98 -9.34 0.41
C PRO A 72 -12.61 -9.74 -0.16
N GLY A 73 -12.04 -10.82 0.37
CA GLY A 73 -10.72 -11.31 -0.03
C GLY A 73 -9.54 -10.47 0.47
N LEU A 74 -9.80 -9.37 1.20
CA LEU A 74 -8.79 -8.64 1.97
C LEU A 74 -8.89 -9.06 3.44
N GLN A 75 -7.81 -9.62 3.98
CA GLN A 75 -7.69 -9.85 5.41
C GLN A 75 -6.78 -8.78 6.00
N VAL A 76 -7.34 -7.95 6.88
CA VAL A 76 -6.63 -6.90 7.59
C VAL A 76 -6.86 -7.05 9.09
N GLN A 77 -5.81 -7.36 9.85
CA GLN A 77 -5.89 -7.55 11.30
C GLN A 77 -4.94 -6.58 12.00
N ASN A 78 -5.49 -5.90 13.02
CA ASN A 78 -4.73 -5.00 13.86
C ASN A 78 -4.03 -5.79 14.97
N ARG A 79 -2.69 -5.75 14.99
CA ARG A 79 -1.90 -6.33 16.09
C ARG A 79 -2.01 -5.52 17.39
N GLN A 80 -2.52 -4.29 17.31
CA GLN A 80 -2.48 -3.27 18.37
C GLN A 80 -1.06 -3.05 18.93
N ASN A 81 -0.07 -3.22 18.06
CA ASN A 81 1.35 -3.07 18.35
C ASN A 81 1.95 -2.15 17.29
N TYR A 82 2.22 -0.90 17.65
CA TYR A 82 2.71 0.13 16.73
C TYR A 82 4.21 0.07 16.47
N ALA A 83 4.92 -0.90 17.09
CA ALA A 83 6.27 -1.28 16.69
C ALA A 83 6.28 -2.27 15.51
N GLN A 84 5.12 -2.73 15.03
CA GLN A 84 4.96 -3.63 13.89
C GLN A 84 3.87 -3.13 12.94
N ASP A 85 3.81 -3.68 11.72
CA ASP A 85 2.79 -3.34 10.74
C ASP A 85 1.46 -4.08 10.99
N LEU A 86 0.41 -3.73 10.24
CA LEU A 86 -0.83 -4.52 10.21
C LEU A 86 -0.57 -5.90 9.59
N GLN A 87 -1.36 -6.91 9.99
CA GLN A 87 -1.42 -8.18 9.26
C GLN A 87 -2.34 -7.97 8.06
N LEU A 88 -1.73 -7.71 6.89
CA LEU A 88 -2.45 -7.44 5.67
C LEU A 88 -2.14 -8.53 4.63
N SER A 89 -3.19 -9.16 4.10
CA SER A 89 -3.08 -10.12 3.02
C SER A 89 -4.26 -10.02 2.07
N ILE A 90 -4.02 -10.31 0.80
CA ILE A 90 -5.05 -10.35 -0.24
C ILE A 90 -5.10 -11.77 -0.78
N ARG A 91 -6.24 -12.46 -0.59
CA ARG A 91 -6.46 -13.84 -1.07
C ARG A 91 -5.34 -14.82 -0.66
N GLY A 92 -4.80 -14.64 0.56
CA GLY A 92 -3.73 -15.47 1.12
C GLY A 92 -2.31 -14.93 0.89
N PHE A 93 -2.09 -14.10 -0.11
CA PHE A 93 -0.78 -13.47 -0.37
C PHE A 93 -0.43 -12.47 0.73
N GLY A 94 0.77 -12.63 1.30
CA GLY A 94 1.24 -11.86 2.46
C GLY A 94 0.93 -12.48 3.82
N SER A 95 0.10 -13.53 3.89
CA SER A 95 -0.26 -14.20 5.16
C SER A 95 0.93 -14.83 5.87
N ARG A 96 1.96 -15.24 5.13
CA ARG A 96 3.21 -15.82 5.65
C ARG A 96 4.16 -14.79 6.28
N SER A 97 3.90 -13.48 6.09
CA SER A 97 4.76 -12.42 6.60
C SER A 97 4.67 -12.31 8.12
N THR A 98 5.80 -12.48 8.81
CA THR A 98 5.84 -12.50 10.28
C THR A 98 5.71 -11.12 10.92
N TYR A 99 6.46 -10.13 10.42
CA TYR A 99 6.60 -8.80 11.06
C TYR A 99 6.15 -7.62 10.17
N GLY A 100 6.41 -7.69 8.86
CA GLY A 100 6.01 -6.66 7.90
C GLY A 100 4.85 -7.09 7.02
N ILE A 101 4.71 -6.44 5.86
CA ILE A 101 3.78 -6.81 4.80
C ILE A 101 4.58 -7.30 3.60
N ARG A 102 4.07 -8.30 2.88
CA ARG A 102 4.75 -8.89 1.71
C ARG A 102 3.74 -9.42 0.70
N GLY A 103 4.16 -9.57 -0.56
CA GLY A 103 3.40 -10.28 -1.60
C GLY A 103 2.25 -9.45 -2.19
N ILE A 104 2.15 -8.18 -1.81
CA ILE A 104 1.17 -7.21 -2.29
C ILE A 104 1.86 -5.87 -2.48
N ARG A 105 1.30 -5.01 -3.33
CA ARG A 105 1.78 -3.64 -3.53
C ARG A 105 0.88 -2.65 -2.82
N LEU A 106 1.48 -1.66 -2.17
CA LEU A 106 0.80 -0.59 -1.46
C LEU A 106 1.29 0.75 -2.02
N TYR A 107 0.37 1.64 -2.37
CA TYR A 107 0.67 3.00 -2.81
C TYR A 107 -0.10 4.02 -1.97
N VAL A 108 0.54 5.16 -1.69
CA VAL A 108 -0.08 6.33 -1.07
C VAL A 108 0.22 7.53 -1.95
N ASP A 109 -0.82 8.07 -2.60
CA ASP A 109 -0.71 9.12 -3.63
C ASP A 109 0.33 8.79 -4.73
N GLY A 110 0.38 7.51 -5.14
CA GLY A 110 1.35 7.03 -6.13
C GLY A 110 2.78 6.81 -5.60
N ILE A 111 3.08 7.13 -4.35
CA ILE A 111 4.35 6.78 -3.70
C ILE A 111 4.26 5.33 -3.18
N PRO A 112 5.18 4.43 -3.57
CA PRO A 112 5.15 3.05 -3.08
C PRO A 112 5.48 2.98 -1.59
N ALA A 113 4.60 2.32 -0.84
CA ALA A 113 4.83 1.90 0.54
C ALA A 113 5.46 0.49 0.62
N THR A 114 5.54 -0.20 -0.51
CA THR A 114 6.18 -1.50 -0.73
C THR A 114 7.42 -1.34 -1.60
N MET A 115 8.58 -1.73 -1.08
CA MET A 115 9.90 -1.58 -1.70
C MET A 115 10.10 -2.57 -2.87
N PRO A 116 11.14 -2.41 -3.71
CA PRO A 116 11.39 -3.30 -4.86
C PRO A 116 11.46 -4.79 -4.51
N ASP A 117 11.97 -5.14 -3.33
CA ASP A 117 12.07 -6.51 -2.84
C ASP A 117 10.75 -7.10 -2.31
N GLY A 118 9.66 -6.33 -2.37
CA GLY A 118 8.31 -6.75 -1.94
C GLY A 118 7.99 -6.47 -0.47
N GLN A 119 8.92 -5.93 0.32
CA GLN A 119 8.63 -5.57 1.72
C GLN A 119 7.82 -4.27 1.80
N GLY A 120 6.66 -4.34 2.45
CA GLY A 120 5.73 -3.23 2.66
C GLY A 120 5.59 -2.77 4.11
N GLN A 121 5.09 -1.55 4.27
CA GLN A 121 4.71 -0.95 5.54
C GLN A 121 3.39 -0.17 5.42
N THR A 122 2.73 0.10 6.54
CA THR A 122 1.42 0.80 6.59
C THR A 122 1.39 2.04 7.49
N SER A 123 2.53 2.36 8.11
CA SER A 123 2.62 3.40 9.14
C SER A 123 2.30 4.80 8.62
N ASN A 124 2.58 5.08 7.35
CA ASN A 124 2.52 6.41 6.74
C ASN A 124 1.11 6.88 6.32
N ILE A 125 0.07 6.06 6.50
CA ILE A 125 -1.28 6.38 6.02
C ILE A 125 -2.03 7.20 7.09
N ASP A 126 -2.38 8.44 6.76
CA ASP A 126 -3.21 9.31 7.59
C ASP A 126 -4.70 9.21 7.22
N LEU A 127 -5.46 8.39 7.97
CA LEU A 127 -6.90 8.22 7.77
C LEU A 127 -7.69 9.54 7.93
N SER A 128 -7.11 10.58 8.52
CA SER A 128 -7.78 11.87 8.63
C SER A 128 -7.92 12.60 7.29
N SER A 129 -7.07 12.31 6.31
CA SER A 129 -7.00 13.01 5.02
C SER A 129 -7.13 12.11 3.79
N VAL A 130 -7.57 10.86 3.94
CA VAL A 130 -7.81 9.92 2.81
C VAL A 130 -9.04 10.32 1.99
N GLN A 131 -8.97 10.32 0.66
CA GLN A 131 -10.13 10.43 -0.23
C GLN A 131 -10.81 9.07 -0.42
N ASN A 132 -10.04 8.06 -0.78
CA ASN A 132 -10.50 6.70 -1.00
C ASN A 132 -9.34 5.69 -0.87
N VAL A 133 -9.71 4.43 -0.69
CA VAL A 133 -8.79 3.29 -0.77
C VAL A 133 -9.31 2.31 -1.81
N GLU A 134 -8.52 2.05 -2.84
CA GLU A 134 -8.82 1.11 -3.90
C GLU A 134 -8.04 -0.18 -3.66
N VAL A 135 -8.72 -1.32 -3.71
CA VAL A 135 -8.12 -2.64 -3.52
C VAL A 135 -8.39 -3.46 -4.78
N LEU A 136 -7.36 -3.57 -5.62
CA LEU A 136 -7.33 -4.44 -6.79
C LEU A 136 -6.83 -5.82 -6.38
N ARG A 137 -7.61 -6.85 -6.72
CA ARG A 137 -7.30 -8.24 -6.39
C ARG A 137 -7.20 -9.08 -7.68
N GLY A 138 -6.36 -10.10 -7.65
CA GLY A 138 -6.26 -11.06 -8.74
C GLY A 138 -5.28 -10.64 -9.85
N PRO A 139 -5.42 -11.21 -11.06
CA PRO A 139 -4.38 -11.23 -12.09
C PRO A 139 -3.80 -9.87 -12.48
N PHE A 140 -4.63 -8.83 -12.56
CA PHE A 140 -4.17 -7.50 -12.99
C PHE A 140 -3.29 -6.78 -11.97
N SER A 141 -3.19 -7.28 -10.73
CA SER A 141 -2.22 -6.75 -9.75
C SER A 141 -0.78 -6.88 -10.24
N ALA A 142 -0.49 -7.83 -11.13
CA ALA A 142 0.81 -8.03 -11.74
C ALA A 142 1.29 -6.83 -12.59
N LEU A 143 0.38 -5.95 -13.04
CA LEU A 143 0.74 -4.71 -13.73
C LEU A 143 1.47 -3.70 -12.83
N TYR A 144 1.43 -3.89 -11.51
CA TYR A 144 2.15 -3.09 -10.53
C TYR A 144 3.50 -3.70 -10.11
N GLY A 145 3.99 -4.74 -10.81
CA GLY A 145 5.34 -5.30 -10.67
C GLY A 145 5.39 -6.49 -9.72
N ASN A 146 6.39 -6.51 -8.83
CA ASN A 146 6.59 -7.53 -7.79
C ASN A 146 5.41 -7.54 -6.79
N ALA A 147 4.29 -8.14 -7.20
CA ALA A 147 2.99 -8.15 -6.54
C ALA A 147 2.23 -9.43 -6.92
N SER A 148 2.24 -10.45 -6.06
CA SER A 148 1.57 -11.73 -6.37
C SER A 148 0.09 -11.77 -5.96
N GLY A 149 -0.34 -10.96 -4.99
CA GLY A 149 -1.71 -11.02 -4.47
C GLY A 149 -2.66 -9.92 -4.90
N GLY A 150 -2.18 -8.69 -4.91
CA GLY A 150 -3.06 -7.54 -5.03
C GLY A 150 -2.35 -6.22 -4.86
N VAL A 151 -3.06 -5.15 -5.18
CA VAL A 151 -2.61 -3.77 -5.06
C VAL A 151 -3.62 -3.02 -4.21
N MET A 152 -3.14 -2.28 -3.22
CA MET A 152 -3.94 -1.30 -2.49
C MET A 152 -3.40 0.09 -2.80
N ASN A 153 -4.25 0.95 -3.31
CA ASN A 153 -3.92 2.32 -3.66
C ASN A 153 -4.71 3.26 -2.76
N VAL A 154 -4.02 4.11 -2.00
CA VAL A 154 -4.61 5.10 -1.12
C VAL A 154 -4.41 6.47 -1.75
N THR A 155 -5.50 7.19 -1.98
CA THR A 155 -5.44 8.57 -2.48
C THR A 155 -5.88 9.51 -1.37
N THR A 156 -5.17 10.63 -1.19
CA THR A 156 -5.54 11.66 -0.21
C THR A 156 -6.44 12.73 -0.83
N GLN A 157 -7.16 13.46 0.03
CA GLN A 157 -8.13 14.47 -0.40
C GLN A 157 -7.47 15.55 -1.26
N THR A 158 -8.22 16.03 -2.25
CA THR A 158 -7.89 17.23 -3.03
C THR A 158 -8.71 18.39 -2.48
N GLY A 159 -8.09 19.54 -2.27
CA GLY A 159 -8.77 20.73 -1.78
C GLY A 159 -9.81 21.27 -2.76
N GLN A 160 -10.91 21.81 -2.24
CA GLN A 160 -12.00 22.40 -3.03
C GLN A 160 -12.57 23.63 -2.30
N GLN A 161 -13.39 24.42 -2.99
CA GLN A 161 -14.13 25.53 -2.37
C GLN A 161 -15.32 25.01 -1.54
N PRO A 162 -15.68 25.67 -0.41
CA PRO A 162 -14.91 26.73 0.27
C PRO A 162 -13.75 26.15 1.11
N PRO A 163 -12.75 26.97 1.50
CA PRO A 163 -11.77 26.57 2.50
C PRO A 163 -12.43 26.16 3.81
N THR A 164 -12.05 24.99 4.33
CA THR A 164 -12.54 24.43 5.58
C THR A 164 -11.40 24.05 6.50
N ILE A 165 -11.66 24.14 7.81
CA ILE A 165 -10.79 23.64 8.86
C ILE A 165 -11.58 22.64 9.69
N GLU A 166 -11.05 21.43 9.82
CA GLU A 166 -11.59 20.35 10.63
C GLU A 166 -10.65 20.11 11.82
N ALA A 167 -11.16 20.28 13.03
CA ALA A 167 -10.53 19.78 14.24
C ALA A 167 -11.22 18.46 14.62
N SER A 168 -10.44 17.40 14.82
CA SER A 168 -10.96 16.07 15.15
C SER A 168 -10.28 15.53 16.41
N SER A 169 -11.05 14.87 17.26
CA SER A 169 -10.57 14.28 18.52
C SER A 169 -11.27 12.97 18.78
N TYR A 170 -10.56 12.02 19.36
CA TYR A 170 -11.05 10.70 19.74
C TYR A 170 -10.39 10.28 21.06
N TYR A 171 -11.18 9.66 21.93
CA TYR A 171 -10.73 9.07 23.19
C TYR A 171 -11.31 7.67 23.30
N GLY A 172 -10.47 6.71 23.68
CA GLY A 172 -10.82 5.31 23.85
C GLY A 172 -10.19 4.71 25.11
N SER A 173 -10.54 3.47 25.39
CA SER A 173 -9.99 2.72 26.52
C SER A 173 -8.46 2.57 26.45
N PHE A 174 -7.86 2.13 27.56
CA PHE A 174 -6.41 1.89 27.68
C PHE A 174 -5.57 3.17 27.49
N GLY A 175 -6.13 4.30 27.92
CA GLY A 175 -5.48 5.61 27.81
C GLY A 175 -5.14 5.99 26.37
N SER A 176 -5.97 5.55 25.41
CA SER A 176 -5.78 5.81 23.98
C SER A 176 -6.50 7.08 23.59
N TRP A 177 -5.81 8.02 22.97
CA TRP A 177 -6.44 9.22 22.45
C TRP A 177 -5.70 9.77 21.24
N ARG A 178 -6.46 10.44 20.39
CA ARG A 178 -6.00 10.94 19.10
C ARG A 178 -6.62 12.30 18.85
N TYR A 179 -5.84 13.23 18.33
CA TYR A 179 -6.35 14.51 17.88
C TYR A 179 -5.67 14.93 16.59
N GLY A 180 -6.31 15.79 15.83
CA GLY A 180 -5.74 16.28 14.58
C GLY A 180 -6.45 17.51 14.06
N LEU A 181 -5.72 18.24 13.23
CA LEU A 181 -6.19 19.41 12.49
C LEU A 181 -6.03 19.09 11.01
N LYS A 182 -7.04 19.44 10.22
CA LYS A 182 -7.00 19.37 8.77
C LYS A 182 -7.48 20.71 8.20
N ALA A 183 -6.66 21.35 7.38
CA ALA A 183 -7.05 22.52 6.60
C ALA A 183 -7.09 22.11 5.13
N THR A 184 -8.21 22.35 4.47
CA THR A 184 -8.39 22.00 3.05
C THR A 184 -9.16 23.09 2.33
N GLY A 185 -8.76 23.43 1.11
CA GLY A 185 -9.37 24.52 0.37
C GLY A 185 -8.83 24.64 -1.05
N ALA A 186 -9.40 25.56 -1.81
CA ALA A 186 -8.88 25.97 -3.11
C ALA A 186 -8.95 27.50 -3.25
N THR A 187 -8.25 28.06 -4.23
CA THR A 187 -8.33 29.50 -4.59
C THR A 187 -9.40 29.78 -5.64
N GLY A 188 -9.81 28.77 -6.40
CA GLY A 188 -10.84 28.85 -7.46
C GLY A 188 -11.65 27.57 -7.55
N ASP A 189 -12.43 27.42 -8.62
CA ASP A 189 -13.28 26.24 -8.88
C ASP A 189 -12.51 25.06 -9.48
N GLY A 190 -11.20 25.24 -9.74
CA GLY A 190 -10.30 24.23 -10.29
C GLY A 190 -10.27 24.22 -11.81
N THR A 191 -11.00 25.13 -12.48
CA THR A 191 -11.10 25.18 -13.94
C THR A 191 -10.06 26.08 -14.60
N GLN A 192 -9.46 27.02 -13.87
CA GLN A 192 -8.64 28.09 -14.47
C GLN A 192 -7.13 27.90 -14.23
N PRO A 193 -6.27 28.33 -15.18
CA PRO A 193 -4.84 28.44 -14.95
C PRO A 193 -4.54 29.32 -13.73
N GLY A 194 -3.68 28.83 -12.84
CA GLY A 194 -3.35 29.49 -11.57
C GLY A 194 -4.22 29.07 -10.39
N ASP A 195 -5.27 28.26 -10.59
CA ASP A 195 -6.03 27.68 -9.48
C ASP A 195 -5.13 26.77 -8.65
N VAL A 196 -5.12 27.01 -7.33
CA VAL A 196 -4.37 26.26 -6.35
C VAL A 196 -5.35 25.53 -5.45
N ASP A 197 -5.12 24.23 -5.25
CA ASP A 197 -5.79 23.42 -4.25
C ASP A 197 -4.81 22.96 -3.18
N TYR A 198 -5.28 22.85 -1.93
CA TYR A 198 -4.46 22.41 -0.82
C TYR A 198 -5.25 21.55 0.16
N THR A 199 -4.58 20.54 0.69
CA THR A 199 -5.03 19.77 1.86
C THR A 199 -3.82 19.53 2.74
N VAL A 200 -3.87 19.98 3.99
CA VAL A 200 -2.83 19.74 4.99
C VAL A 200 -3.49 19.11 6.21
N SER A 201 -2.96 18.00 6.69
CA SER A 201 -3.43 17.32 7.89
C SER A 201 -2.27 16.99 8.81
N THR A 202 -2.50 17.17 10.11
CA THR A 202 -1.58 16.71 11.15
C THR A 202 -2.37 16.01 12.23
N THR A 203 -1.82 14.91 12.72
CA THR A 203 -2.45 14.10 13.75
C THR A 203 -1.44 13.61 14.77
N ARG A 204 -1.88 13.51 16.01
CA ARG A 204 -1.12 12.94 17.11
C ARG A 204 -1.98 11.90 17.81
N PHE A 205 -1.41 10.71 17.94
CA PHE A 205 -1.99 9.58 18.63
C PHE A 205 -1.05 9.15 19.76
N THR A 206 -1.62 8.81 20.91
CA THR A 206 -0.89 8.15 21.98
C THR A 206 -1.78 7.13 22.68
N THR A 207 -1.18 6.05 23.17
CA THR A 207 -1.86 5.01 23.94
C THR A 207 -0.95 4.48 25.05
N HIS A 208 -1.53 4.08 26.18
CA HIS A 208 -0.82 3.36 27.23
C HIS A 208 -0.76 1.85 26.96
N GLY A 209 -1.48 1.36 25.95
CA GLY A 209 -1.52 -0.05 25.56
C GLY A 209 -2.51 -0.87 26.41
N TYR A 210 -3.13 -1.87 25.77
CA TYR A 210 -3.97 -2.85 26.48
C TYR A 210 -3.15 -3.88 27.28
N ARG A 211 -1.96 -4.23 26.74
CA ARG A 211 -1.00 -5.17 27.35
C ARG A 211 0.13 -4.40 28.01
N ASP A 212 0.84 -5.07 28.91
CA ASP A 212 2.08 -4.55 29.49
C ASP A 212 3.10 -4.26 28.37
N HIS A 213 3.90 -3.20 28.53
CA HIS A 213 4.94 -2.80 27.56
C HIS A 213 4.41 -2.59 26.12
N SER A 214 3.24 -1.96 25.99
CA SER A 214 2.57 -1.72 24.71
C SER A 214 2.23 -0.24 24.45
N GLY A 215 2.87 0.67 25.18
CA GLY A 215 2.69 2.10 25.00
C GLY A 215 3.19 2.55 23.63
N ALA A 216 2.50 3.51 23.02
CA ALA A 216 2.91 4.05 21.72
C ALA A 216 2.54 5.50 21.53
N GLN A 217 3.36 6.19 20.75
CA GLN A 217 3.17 7.55 20.26
C GLN A 217 3.35 7.54 18.75
N LYS A 218 2.39 8.09 18.01
CA LYS A 218 2.43 8.21 16.55
C LYS A 218 2.00 9.61 16.15
N ASN A 219 2.89 10.34 15.50
CA ASN A 219 2.58 11.63 14.90
C ASN A 219 2.60 11.48 13.37
N LEU A 220 1.59 12.03 12.71
CA LEU A 220 1.53 12.10 11.25
C LEU A 220 1.40 13.55 10.81
N ALA A 221 2.03 13.86 9.68
CA ALA A 221 1.74 15.05 8.90
C ALA A 221 1.65 14.64 7.43
N ASN A 222 0.54 14.99 6.78
CA ASN A 222 0.30 14.78 5.36
C ASN A 222 -0.07 16.12 4.72
N ALA A 223 0.48 16.42 3.56
CA ALA A 223 0.12 17.60 2.80
C ALA A 223 0.11 17.27 1.30
N LYS A 224 -0.92 17.77 0.61
CA LYS A 224 -1.08 17.67 -0.83
C LYS A 224 -1.45 19.05 -1.36
N LEU A 225 -0.66 19.54 -2.31
CA LEU A 225 -0.81 20.86 -2.91
C LEU A 225 -0.88 20.70 -4.43
N GLY A 226 -1.95 21.16 -5.05
CA GLY A 226 -2.14 21.15 -6.50
C GLY A 226 -2.10 22.55 -7.08
N VAL A 227 -1.50 22.70 -8.26
CA VAL A 227 -1.56 23.92 -9.06
C VAL A 227 -1.94 23.54 -10.49
N ARG A 228 -3.00 24.18 -11.02
CA ARG A 228 -3.34 24.10 -12.43
C ARG A 228 -2.42 25.06 -13.20
N ILE A 229 -1.49 24.50 -13.98
CA ILE A 229 -0.48 25.31 -14.71
C ILE A 229 -1.13 26.00 -15.91
N ASP A 230 -1.93 25.25 -16.65
CA ASP A 230 -2.68 25.71 -17.83
C ASP A 230 -3.98 24.90 -17.97
N ASP A 231 -4.71 25.12 -19.06
CA ASP A 231 -5.99 24.43 -19.29
C ASP A 231 -5.84 22.91 -19.44
N ALA A 232 -4.65 22.41 -19.77
CA ALA A 232 -4.37 21.02 -20.05
C ALA A 232 -3.50 20.33 -18.98
N SER A 233 -2.92 21.07 -18.04
CA SER A 233 -1.85 20.58 -17.17
C SER A 233 -2.06 20.88 -15.69
N LYS A 234 -1.76 19.88 -14.86
CA LYS A 234 -1.77 19.99 -13.40
C LYS A 234 -0.46 19.48 -12.81
N LEU A 235 0.02 20.17 -11.79
CA LEU A 235 1.15 19.75 -10.97
C LEU A 235 0.68 19.56 -9.53
N SER A 236 1.01 18.42 -8.93
CA SER A 236 0.69 18.12 -7.54
C SER A 236 1.95 17.78 -6.76
N LEU A 237 2.16 18.45 -5.64
CA LEU A 237 3.19 18.16 -4.65
C LEU A 237 2.55 17.40 -3.48
N ILE A 238 3.19 16.31 -3.06
CA ILE A 238 2.77 15.47 -1.94
C ILE A 238 3.91 15.49 -0.91
N PHE A 239 3.56 15.62 0.36
CA PHE A 239 4.48 15.50 1.48
C PHE A 239 3.86 14.64 2.57
N ASN A 240 4.59 13.64 3.03
CA ASN A 240 4.19 12.79 4.15
C ASN A 240 5.31 12.68 5.18
N SER A 241 4.94 12.64 6.46
CA SER A 241 5.85 12.46 7.58
C SER A 241 5.20 11.61 8.66
N VAL A 242 5.96 10.65 9.19
CA VAL A 242 5.57 9.84 10.34
C VAL A 242 6.71 9.77 11.35
N ASP A 243 6.38 9.96 12.63
CA ASP A 243 7.27 9.75 13.77
C ASP A 243 6.56 8.86 14.79
N ILE A 244 7.09 7.65 14.97
CA ILE A 244 6.58 6.64 15.89
C ILE A 244 7.64 6.30 16.91
N LYS A 245 7.22 6.26 18.17
CA LYS A 245 7.94 5.64 19.28
C LYS A 245 6.99 4.67 19.95
N ALA A 246 7.26 3.38 19.84
CA ALA A 246 6.37 2.36 20.32
C ALA A 246 7.14 1.24 21.03
N ASP A 247 6.59 0.82 22.15
CA ASP A 247 7.02 -0.36 22.87
C ASP A 247 6.44 -1.59 22.15
N ASP A 248 7.26 -2.64 22.01
CA ASP A 248 6.88 -3.89 21.35
C ASP A 248 6.55 -4.94 22.41
N PRO A 249 5.28 -5.24 22.71
CA PRO A 249 4.91 -6.21 23.75
C PRO A 249 5.25 -7.67 23.37
N GLY A 250 5.61 -7.92 22.10
CA GLY A 250 5.99 -9.24 21.60
C GLY A 250 4.87 -10.29 21.61
N GLY A 251 5.24 -11.49 21.14
CA GLY A 251 4.36 -12.66 21.11
C GLY A 251 4.29 -13.39 22.45
N LEU A 252 3.21 -14.15 22.64
CA LEU A 252 3.04 -15.10 23.76
C LEU A 252 2.91 -16.52 23.21
N THR A 253 3.51 -17.47 23.91
CA THR A 253 3.23 -18.89 23.68
C THR A 253 1.78 -19.21 24.06
N LYS A 254 1.27 -20.36 23.62
CA LYS A 254 -0.10 -20.78 23.96
C LYS A 254 -0.34 -20.85 25.47
N ALA A 255 0.62 -21.38 26.22
CA ALA A 255 0.52 -21.53 27.67
C ALA A 255 0.54 -20.15 28.36
N GLU A 256 1.47 -19.28 27.96
CA GLU A 256 1.57 -17.91 28.47
C GLU A 256 0.28 -17.10 28.24
N TRP A 257 -0.26 -17.11 27.03
CA TRP A 257 -1.52 -16.43 26.72
C TRP A 257 -2.70 -16.92 27.57
N LYS A 258 -2.77 -18.24 27.81
CA LYS A 258 -3.81 -18.83 28.65
C LYS A 258 -3.65 -18.52 30.13
N ALA A 259 -2.42 -18.35 30.60
CA ALA A 259 -2.14 -17.99 31.99
C ALA A 259 -2.44 -16.52 32.28
N ASN A 260 -1.95 -15.61 31.41
CA ASN A 260 -2.26 -14.18 31.48
C ASN A 260 -2.21 -13.58 30.06
N PRO A 261 -3.33 -13.08 29.53
CA PRO A 261 -3.35 -12.53 28.16
C PRO A 261 -2.62 -11.20 28.03
N GLN A 262 -2.36 -10.48 29.12
CA GLN A 262 -1.75 -9.14 29.10
C GLN A 262 -0.24 -9.14 29.33
N GLN A 263 0.33 -10.22 29.87
CA GLN A 263 1.76 -10.25 30.23
C GLN A 263 2.67 -10.03 29.02
N ALA A 264 3.86 -9.48 29.25
CA ALA A 264 4.89 -9.27 28.24
C ALA A 264 6.30 -9.58 28.80
N PRO A 265 6.57 -10.83 29.22
CA PRO A 265 7.74 -11.16 30.05
C PRO A 265 9.08 -10.84 29.38
N ARG A 266 9.17 -11.09 28.06
CA ARG A 266 10.35 -10.75 27.27
C ARG A 266 10.47 -9.25 27.01
N ALA A 267 9.37 -8.52 26.99
CA ALA A 267 9.41 -7.11 26.68
C ALA A 267 10.04 -6.32 27.84
N GLU A 268 9.63 -6.63 29.07
CA GLU A 268 10.24 -6.07 30.29
C GLU A 268 11.74 -6.40 30.41
N GLN A 269 12.13 -7.63 30.04
CA GLN A 269 13.52 -8.08 30.18
C GLN A 269 14.48 -7.38 29.20
N TYR A 270 14.05 -7.15 27.96
CA TYR A 270 14.92 -6.65 26.87
C TYR A 270 14.56 -5.23 26.43
N ASP A 271 13.59 -4.59 27.09
CA ASP A 271 13.02 -3.30 26.72
C ASP A 271 12.67 -3.28 25.22
N THR A 272 11.91 -4.27 24.75
CA THR A 272 11.65 -4.41 23.31
C THR A 272 10.81 -3.24 22.81
N ARG A 273 11.30 -2.57 21.77
CA ARG A 273 10.70 -1.34 21.26
C ARG A 273 11.16 -1.06 19.84
N LYS A 274 10.41 -0.22 19.13
CA LYS A 274 10.80 0.30 17.83
C LYS A 274 10.52 1.79 17.74
N THR A 275 11.47 2.50 17.15
CA THR A 275 11.29 3.89 16.72
C THR A 275 11.35 3.94 15.20
N ILE A 276 10.40 4.65 14.58
CA ILE A 276 10.30 4.81 13.13
C ILE A 276 10.18 6.29 12.83
N LYS A 277 11.04 6.80 11.96
CA LYS A 277 10.88 8.12 11.34
C LYS A 277 10.90 7.96 9.85
N GLN A 278 9.99 8.63 9.16
CA GLN A 278 9.96 8.59 7.71
C GLN A 278 9.41 9.90 7.17
N THR A 279 10.03 10.39 6.11
CA THR A 279 9.56 11.54 5.33
C THR A 279 9.54 11.18 3.86
N GLN A 280 8.54 11.68 3.14
CA GLN A 280 8.35 11.44 1.71
C GLN A 280 7.94 12.72 1.03
N ALA A 281 8.47 12.96 -0.16
CA ALA A 281 8.03 13.97 -1.08
C ALA A 281 7.71 13.32 -2.43
N GLY A 282 6.57 13.67 -3.00
CA GLY A 282 6.13 13.23 -4.33
C GLY A 282 5.81 14.43 -5.20
N LEU A 283 6.12 14.34 -6.49
CA LEU A 283 5.76 15.33 -7.48
C LEU A 283 5.10 14.63 -8.66
N ARG A 284 3.85 14.98 -8.93
CA ARG A 284 3.07 14.43 -10.02
C ARG A 284 2.72 15.50 -11.03
N TYR A 285 3.12 15.30 -12.28
CA TYR A 285 2.76 16.14 -13.41
C TYR A 285 1.81 15.39 -14.32
N GLU A 286 0.78 16.07 -14.79
CA GLU A 286 -0.27 15.53 -15.65
C GLU A 286 -0.52 16.52 -16.78
N ARG A 287 -0.67 16.01 -18.00
CA ARG A 287 -1.00 16.84 -19.16
C ARG A 287 -1.85 16.07 -20.16
N SER A 288 -2.96 16.68 -20.59
CA SER A 288 -3.66 16.28 -21.81
C SER A 288 -2.90 16.83 -23.02
N LEU A 289 -2.32 15.94 -23.82
CA LEU A 289 -1.54 16.29 -25.01
C LEU A 289 -2.45 16.57 -26.21
N SER A 290 -3.53 15.82 -26.32
CA SER A 290 -4.56 15.92 -27.35
C SER A 290 -5.92 15.49 -26.78
N ALA A 291 -7.00 15.60 -27.55
CA ALA A 291 -8.31 15.07 -27.14
C ALA A 291 -8.32 13.55 -26.93
N GLN A 292 -7.29 12.85 -27.38
CA GLN A 292 -7.15 11.39 -27.32
C GLN A 292 -5.93 10.94 -26.51
N ASP A 293 -5.05 11.86 -26.11
CA ASP A 293 -3.75 11.53 -25.51
C ASP A 293 -3.57 12.23 -24.17
N ASP A 294 -3.40 11.43 -23.12
CA ASP A 294 -3.08 11.89 -21.78
C ASP A 294 -1.70 11.36 -21.36
N MET A 295 -0.89 12.20 -20.71
CA MET A 295 0.36 11.76 -20.12
C MET A 295 0.45 12.14 -18.64
N SER A 296 1.17 11.33 -17.87
CA SER A 296 1.57 11.71 -16.51
C SER A 296 2.92 11.16 -16.13
N VAL A 297 3.59 11.87 -15.23
CA VAL A 297 4.86 11.48 -14.62
C VAL A 297 4.73 11.68 -13.13
N MET A 298 4.94 10.61 -12.36
CA MET A 298 5.01 10.63 -10.91
C MET A 298 6.45 10.36 -10.48
N MET A 299 7.05 11.30 -9.77
CA MET A 299 8.37 11.14 -9.16
C MET A 299 8.23 11.18 -7.64
N TYR A 300 9.07 10.43 -6.93
CA TYR A 300 9.10 10.48 -5.48
C TYR A 300 10.51 10.31 -4.95
N ALA A 301 10.71 10.82 -3.74
CA ALA A 301 11.87 10.58 -2.92
C ALA A 301 11.44 10.49 -1.45
N GLY A 302 12.16 9.71 -0.66
CA GLY A 302 11.89 9.63 0.77
C GLY A 302 13.02 8.96 1.53
N GLU A 303 12.96 9.16 2.83
CA GLU A 303 13.94 8.68 3.78
C GLU A 303 13.22 7.99 4.91
N ARG A 304 13.77 6.88 5.37
CA ARG A 304 13.21 6.10 6.48
C ARG A 304 14.30 5.62 7.40
N GLU A 305 14.16 5.94 8.67
CA GLU A 305 15.03 5.48 9.75
C GLU A 305 14.23 4.62 10.71
N THR A 306 14.77 3.44 11.03
CA THR A 306 14.18 2.56 12.02
C THR A 306 15.25 2.04 12.96
N THR A 307 14.89 1.91 14.24
CA THR A 307 15.71 1.20 15.22
C THR A 307 14.79 0.27 16.00
N GLN A 308 15.13 -1.02 16.03
CA GLN A 308 14.36 -2.05 16.70
C GLN A 308 15.24 -2.77 17.74
N TYR A 309 14.77 -2.83 18.97
CA TYR A 309 15.34 -3.65 20.04
C TYR A 309 14.57 -4.96 20.13
N GLN A 310 15.26 -6.08 19.92
CA GLN A 310 14.68 -7.41 19.92
C GLN A 310 14.98 -8.14 21.23
N SER A 311 14.18 -9.16 21.55
CA SER A 311 14.33 -10.02 22.73
C SER A 311 15.24 -11.23 22.47
N ILE A 312 16.36 -11.02 21.76
CA ILE A 312 17.34 -12.08 21.49
C ILE A 312 18.19 -12.30 22.76
N PRO A 313 18.30 -13.54 23.29
CA PRO A 313 19.16 -13.82 24.44
C PRO A 313 20.64 -13.59 24.12
N MET A 314 21.49 -13.43 25.15
CA MET A 314 22.93 -13.26 24.97
C MET A 314 23.60 -14.49 24.32
N ALA A 315 23.21 -15.71 24.68
CA ALA A 315 23.87 -16.94 24.24
C ALA A 315 24.04 -17.06 22.71
N PRO A 316 23.01 -16.89 21.85
CA PRO A 316 23.19 -16.93 20.40
C PRO A 316 24.03 -15.77 19.86
N GLN A 317 24.00 -14.60 20.51
CA GLN A 317 24.78 -13.41 20.09
C GLN A 317 26.28 -13.55 20.34
N LEU A 318 26.72 -14.55 21.13
CA LEU A 318 28.14 -14.84 21.34
C LEU A 318 28.79 -15.52 20.12
N ASN A 319 28.00 -16.10 19.22
CA ASN A 319 28.53 -16.59 17.95
C ASN A 319 29.03 -15.38 17.13
N PRO A 320 30.31 -15.34 16.70
CA PRO A 320 30.85 -14.22 15.93
C PRO A 320 30.02 -13.83 14.70
N SER A 321 29.36 -14.81 14.06
CA SER A 321 28.51 -14.61 12.87
C SER A 321 27.09 -14.12 13.18
N HIS A 322 26.70 -13.93 14.45
CA HIS A 322 25.38 -13.44 14.81
C HIS A 322 25.28 -11.93 14.65
N ALA A 323 24.22 -11.45 13.98
CA ALA A 323 23.97 -10.03 13.70
C ALA A 323 23.57 -9.15 14.91
N GLY A 324 23.70 -9.66 16.15
CA GLY A 324 23.19 -9.02 17.37
C GLY A 324 21.66 -9.07 17.56
N GLY A 325 21.14 -8.26 18.47
CA GLY A 325 19.72 -8.16 18.86
C GLY A 325 19.12 -6.75 18.76
N VAL A 326 19.85 -5.79 18.20
CA VAL A 326 19.35 -4.45 17.84
C VAL A 326 19.60 -4.23 16.36
N ILE A 327 18.55 -3.87 15.62
CA ILE A 327 18.59 -3.62 14.19
C ILE A 327 18.38 -2.12 13.95
N THR A 328 19.31 -1.49 13.23
CA THR A 328 19.16 -0.13 12.72
C THR A 328 19.14 -0.17 11.20
N LEU A 329 18.13 0.48 10.60
CA LEU A 329 17.99 0.59 9.15
C LEU A 329 17.83 2.07 8.81
N GLN A 330 18.70 2.58 7.94
CA GLN A 330 18.59 3.91 7.35
C GLN A 330 18.45 3.76 5.85
N ARG A 331 17.28 4.09 5.32
CA ARG A 331 16.92 3.89 3.92
C ARG A 331 16.69 5.22 3.22
N HIS A 332 17.19 5.33 2.00
CA HIS A 332 16.73 6.31 1.02
C HIS A 332 16.05 5.56 -0.10
N TYR A 333 14.90 6.04 -0.55
CA TYR A 333 14.20 5.48 -1.69
C TYR A 333 13.70 6.58 -2.61
N GLN A 334 13.74 6.32 -3.91
CA GLN A 334 13.25 7.23 -4.93
C GLN A 334 12.77 6.46 -6.14
N GLY A 335 11.97 7.10 -6.97
CA GLY A 335 11.52 6.51 -8.20
C GLY A 335 10.78 7.46 -9.12
N ILE A 336 10.50 6.96 -10.31
CA ILE A 336 9.76 7.65 -11.36
C ILE A 336 8.87 6.64 -12.08
N ASP A 337 7.61 7.00 -12.28
CA ASP A 337 6.66 6.27 -13.12
C ASP A 337 6.12 7.23 -14.19
N SER A 338 6.32 6.87 -15.45
CA SER A 338 5.87 7.65 -16.59
C SER A 338 4.80 6.87 -17.35
N ARG A 339 3.66 7.51 -17.61
CA ARG A 339 2.49 6.92 -18.26
C ARG A 339 2.05 7.76 -19.44
N TRP A 340 1.71 7.10 -20.53
CA TRP A 340 1.00 7.67 -21.67
C TRP A 340 -0.22 6.81 -21.96
N THR A 341 -1.39 7.44 -22.01
CA THR A 341 -2.66 6.82 -22.36
C THR A 341 -3.15 7.41 -23.67
N HIS A 342 -3.40 6.56 -24.66
CA HIS A 342 -3.97 6.92 -25.95
C HIS A 342 -5.35 6.28 -26.10
N ARG A 343 -6.33 7.08 -26.52
CA ARG A 343 -7.73 6.72 -26.74
C ARG A 343 -8.04 6.84 -28.22
N GLY A 344 -7.87 5.75 -28.96
CA GLY A 344 -8.00 5.74 -30.41
C GLY A 344 -8.91 4.62 -30.91
N GLU A 345 -8.76 4.29 -32.18
CA GLU A 345 -9.48 3.19 -32.82
C GLU A 345 -8.51 2.42 -33.72
N LEU A 346 -8.55 1.10 -33.66
CA LEU A 346 -7.82 0.22 -34.58
C LEU A 346 -8.75 -0.91 -35.00
N GLY A 347 -9.63 -0.63 -35.96
CA GLY A 347 -10.73 -1.51 -36.36
C GLY A 347 -11.88 -1.56 -35.34
N VAL A 348 -11.56 -1.52 -34.05
CA VAL A 348 -12.47 -1.34 -32.92
C VAL A 348 -11.97 -0.22 -32.01
N PRO A 349 -12.82 0.38 -31.15
CA PRO A 349 -12.36 1.32 -30.13
C PRO A 349 -11.30 0.69 -29.25
N LEU A 350 -10.17 1.39 -29.12
CA LEU A 350 -8.97 0.92 -28.43
C LEU A 350 -8.44 2.03 -27.53
N THR A 351 -8.39 1.75 -26.24
CA THR A 351 -7.60 2.54 -25.28
C THR A 351 -6.37 1.74 -24.90
N PHE A 352 -5.19 2.34 -24.93
CA PHE A 352 -4.00 1.71 -24.37
C PHE A 352 -3.24 2.68 -23.47
N THR A 353 -2.62 2.13 -22.43
CA THR A 353 -1.71 2.82 -21.54
C THR A 353 -0.38 2.11 -21.53
N THR A 354 0.69 2.82 -21.89
CA THR A 354 2.07 2.33 -21.82
C THR A 354 2.85 3.13 -20.78
N GLY A 355 3.86 2.51 -20.19
CA GLY A 355 4.68 3.20 -19.21
C GLY A 355 5.98 2.50 -18.86
N LEU A 356 6.81 3.24 -18.11
CA LEU A 356 8.07 2.79 -17.57
C LEU A 356 8.15 3.19 -16.10
N ASN A 357 8.35 2.20 -15.24
CA ASN A 357 8.53 2.39 -13.80
C ASN A 357 9.98 2.08 -13.40
N TYR A 358 10.58 2.99 -12.65
CA TYR A 358 11.86 2.81 -11.98
C TYR A 358 11.69 3.11 -10.50
N GLU A 359 12.07 2.16 -9.65
CA GLU A 359 12.13 2.34 -8.20
C GLU A 359 13.51 1.94 -7.70
N ASN A 360 14.00 2.66 -6.70
CA ASN A 360 15.28 2.41 -6.07
C ASN A 360 15.14 2.56 -4.55
N MET A 361 15.82 1.69 -3.82
CA MET A 361 16.01 1.80 -2.39
C MET A 361 17.45 1.40 -2.03
N SER A 362 18.13 2.28 -1.31
CA SER A 362 19.44 2.01 -0.71
C SER A 362 19.29 2.02 0.81
N GLU A 363 19.70 0.96 1.46
CA GLU A 363 19.67 0.78 2.91
C GLU A 363 21.09 0.66 3.48
N ASN A 364 21.43 1.50 4.45
CA ASN A 364 22.53 1.23 5.36
C ASN A 364 21.96 0.46 6.56
N ARG A 365 22.36 -0.80 6.69
CA ARG A 365 21.88 -1.72 7.72
C ARG A 365 22.97 -1.98 8.73
N LYS A 366 22.64 -1.81 10.02
CA LYS A 366 23.56 -2.13 11.12
C LYS A 366 22.89 -3.02 12.14
N GLY A 367 23.67 -3.93 12.70
CA GLY A 367 23.29 -4.82 13.79
C GLY A 367 24.17 -4.58 15.01
N TYR A 368 23.59 -4.66 16.20
CA TYR A 368 24.33 -4.49 17.46
C TYR A 368 23.87 -5.50 18.51
N ASN A 369 24.71 -5.77 19.49
CA ASN A 369 24.28 -6.47 20.71
C ASN A 369 23.14 -5.68 21.39
N ASN A 370 22.18 -6.39 21.98
CA ASN A 370 21.11 -5.80 22.79
C ASN A 370 21.43 -5.75 24.29
N PHE A 371 22.70 -5.94 24.64
CA PHE A 371 23.21 -5.88 26.01
C PHE A 371 24.55 -5.15 26.08
N ARG A 372 24.87 -4.67 27.28
CA ARG A 372 26.23 -4.29 27.70
C ARG A 372 26.62 -5.11 28.92
N LEU A 373 27.91 -5.41 29.05
CA LEU A 373 28.42 -6.09 30.23
C LEU A 373 28.79 -5.05 31.29
N ASN A 374 28.14 -5.09 32.44
CA ASN A 374 28.52 -4.33 33.62
C ASN A 374 29.11 -5.31 34.65
N SER A 375 30.42 -5.23 34.89
CA SER A 375 31.14 -6.14 35.80
C SER A 375 30.90 -7.64 35.49
N GLY A 376 30.77 -7.99 34.21
CA GLY A 376 30.51 -9.36 33.74
C GLY A 376 29.05 -9.79 33.72
N VAL A 377 28.12 -8.95 34.17
CA VAL A 377 26.67 -9.20 34.14
C VAL A 377 26.04 -8.50 32.93
N PRO A 378 25.23 -9.18 32.11
CA PRO A 378 24.56 -8.55 30.97
C PRO A 378 23.40 -7.65 31.42
N GLU A 379 23.47 -6.37 31.08
CA GLU A 379 22.37 -5.43 31.14
C GLU A 379 21.72 -5.32 29.76
N TYR A 380 20.51 -5.85 29.62
CA TYR A 380 19.73 -5.84 28.39
C TYR A 380 19.02 -4.49 28.14
N GLY A 381 18.45 -4.30 26.94
CA GLY A 381 17.73 -3.09 26.56
C GLY A 381 18.61 -1.93 26.10
N GLN A 382 19.93 -2.17 26.03
CA GLN A 382 20.95 -1.20 25.63
C GLN A 382 21.62 -1.61 24.31
N LYS A 383 21.98 -0.63 23.49
CA LYS A 383 22.76 -0.86 22.27
C LYS A 383 24.24 -1.08 22.63
N GLY A 384 24.71 -2.31 22.39
CA GLY A 384 26.08 -2.76 22.62
C GLY A 384 26.98 -2.61 21.40
N GLU A 385 27.95 -3.52 21.28
CA GLU A 385 28.93 -3.56 20.20
C GLU A 385 28.28 -3.82 18.83
N LEU A 386 28.90 -3.27 17.77
CA LEU A 386 28.52 -3.49 16.38
C LEU A 386 28.77 -4.94 15.98
N ARG A 387 27.81 -5.55 15.28
CA ARG A 387 27.77 -6.96 14.89
C ARG A 387 27.42 -7.20 13.41
N ARG A 388 27.06 -6.15 12.68
CA ARG A 388 26.72 -6.16 11.24
C ARG A 388 26.78 -4.73 10.70
N ASP A 389 27.28 -4.53 9.49
CA ASP A 389 27.37 -3.23 8.83
C ASP A 389 27.36 -3.44 7.31
N GLU A 390 26.28 -3.05 6.64
CA GLU A 390 26.08 -3.32 5.22
C GLU A 390 25.48 -2.10 4.51
N ARG A 391 25.81 -1.97 3.22
CA ARG A 391 25.02 -1.18 2.28
C ARG A 391 24.32 -2.10 1.30
N ASN A 392 23.00 -2.01 1.29
CA ASN A 392 22.11 -2.88 0.54
C ASN A 392 21.33 -2.04 -0.47
N LEU A 393 21.55 -2.28 -1.76
CA LEU A 393 20.88 -1.59 -2.86
C LEU A 393 19.90 -2.54 -3.54
N MET A 394 18.68 -2.06 -3.75
CA MET A 394 17.69 -2.74 -4.59
C MET A 394 17.03 -1.74 -5.52
N TRP A 395 16.89 -2.12 -6.78
CA TRP A 395 16.18 -1.32 -7.77
C TRP A 395 15.39 -2.20 -8.72
N ASN A 396 14.43 -1.59 -9.43
CA ASN A 396 13.75 -2.22 -10.55
C ASN A 396 13.62 -1.28 -11.74
N VAL A 397 13.47 -1.85 -12.94
CA VAL A 397 13.13 -1.14 -14.17
C VAL A 397 12.13 -1.99 -14.92
N ASP A 398 10.90 -1.51 -15.00
CA ASP A 398 9.79 -2.32 -15.46
C ASP A 398 8.96 -1.57 -16.51
N PRO A 399 9.13 -1.84 -17.81
CA PRO A 399 8.20 -1.39 -18.83
C PRO A 399 6.89 -2.19 -18.76
N TYR A 400 5.78 -1.53 -19.04
CA TYR A 400 4.46 -2.16 -19.06
C TYR A 400 3.53 -1.55 -20.11
N LEU A 401 2.53 -2.33 -20.51
CA LEU A 401 1.47 -1.94 -21.44
C LEU A 401 0.16 -2.58 -20.97
N GLN A 402 -0.92 -1.80 -20.96
CA GLN A 402 -2.30 -2.27 -20.83
C GLN A 402 -3.09 -1.78 -22.04
N THR A 403 -3.95 -2.62 -22.60
CA THR A 403 -4.83 -2.32 -23.73
C THR A 403 -6.24 -2.77 -23.41
N GLN A 404 -7.22 -1.99 -23.80
CA GLN A 404 -8.65 -2.26 -23.71
C GLN A 404 -9.27 -2.14 -25.09
N TRP A 405 -9.85 -3.24 -25.56
CA TRP A 405 -10.43 -3.37 -26.89
C TRP A 405 -11.95 -3.55 -26.75
N GLN A 406 -12.73 -2.65 -27.32
CA GLN A 406 -14.19 -2.77 -27.35
C GLN A 406 -14.62 -3.61 -28.56
N LEU A 407 -14.54 -4.93 -28.44
CA LEU A 407 -14.76 -5.89 -29.54
C LEU A 407 -16.20 -5.85 -30.11
N SER A 408 -17.17 -5.53 -29.27
CA SER A 408 -18.56 -5.24 -29.67
C SER A 408 -19.20 -4.26 -28.67
N GLU A 409 -20.45 -3.86 -28.86
CA GLU A 409 -21.16 -2.99 -27.91
C GLU A 409 -21.19 -3.55 -26.48
N LYS A 410 -21.15 -4.89 -26.32
CA LYS A 410 -21.27 -5.56 -25.01
C LYS A 410 -20.03 -6.35 -24.60
N LEU A 411 -19.04 -6.51 -25.46
CA LEU A 411 -17.86 -7.35 -25.21
C LEU A 411 -16.59 -6.49 -25.27
N SER A 412 -15.82 -6.50 -24.19
CA SER A 412 -14.47 -5.92 -24.16
C SER A 412 -13.40 -6.97 -23.81
N LEU A 413 -12.21 -6.76 -24.35
CA LEU A 413 -11.01 -7.50 -24.00
C LEU A 413 -10.00 -6.53 -23.40
N ASP A 414 -9.60 -6.80 -22.17
CA ASP A 414 -8.55 -6.08 -21.47
C ASP A 414 -7.34 -6.98 -21.35
N ALA A 415 -6.18 -6.52 -21.81
CA ALA A 415 -4.94 -7.28 -21.78
C ALA A 415 -3.80 -6.37 -21.35
N GLY A 416 -2.88 -6.91 -20.56
CA GLY A 416 -1.71 -6.17 -20.14
C GLY A 416 -0.51 -7.08 -19.90
N VAL A 417 0.66 -6.49 -20.00
CA VAL A 417 1.93 -7.17 -19.77
C VAL A 417 2.91 -6.22 -19.12
N ARG A 418 3.67 -6.73 -18.15
CA ARG A 418 4.81 -6.04 -17.55
C ARG A 418 6.04 -6.95 -17.62
N TYR A 419 7.19 -6.37 -17.93
CA TYR A 419 8.46 -7.07 -17.83
C TYR A 419 9.18 -6.57 -16.57
N SER A 420 9.13 -7.34 -15.49
CA SER A 420 9.77 -6.93 -14.24
C SER A 420 11.23 -7.35 -14.22
N SER A 421 12.11 -6.39 -13.92
CA SER A 421 13.55 -6.63 -13.72
C SER A 421 13.96 -6.04 -12.38
N VAL A 422 14.33 -6.89 -11.43
CA VAL A 422 14.73 -6.50 -10.08
C VAL A 422 16.18 -6.90 -9.86
N TRP A 423 16.97 -6.00 -9.29
CA TRP A 423 18.35 -6.27 -8.93
C TRP A 423 18.58 -6.00 -7.45
N PHE A 424 19.50 -6.76 -6.89
CA PHE A 424 19.99 -6.69 -5.52
C PHE A 424 21.50 -6.60 -5.56
N ASP A 425 22.06 -5.69 -4.77
CA ASP A 425 23.48 -5.59 -4.48
C ASP A 425 23.63 -5.40 -2.97
N SER A 426 24.54 -6.16 -2.36
CA SER A 426 24.91 -6.03 -0.95
C SER A 426 26.40 -5.88 -0.84
N ASN A 427 26.83 -4.82 -0.17
CA ASN A 427 28.22 -4.57 0.17
C ASN A 427 28.34 -4.69 1.69
N ASP A 428 28.95 -5.77 2.15
CA ASP A 428 29.26 -6.00 3.55
C ASP A 428 30.52 -5.25 3.97
N HIS A 429 30.46 -4.63 5.13
CA HIS A 429 31.57 -3.90 5.76
C HIS A 429 31.94 -4.50 7.11
N TYR A 430 31.32 -5.60 7.55
CA TYR A 430 31.57 -6.25 8.84
C TYR A 430 32.29 -7.59 8.70
N VAL A 431 33.50 -7.55 8.15
CA VAL A 431 34.36 -8.73 8.01
C VAL A 431 35.24 -8.90 9.26
N THR A 432 35.04 -9.97 10.02
CA THR A 432 35.76 -10.25 11.28
C THR A 432 36.13 -11.73 11.40
N PRO A 433 37.04 -12.13 12.31
CA PRO A 433 37.31 -13.55 12.54
C PRO A 433 36.04 -14.33 12.93
N GLY A 434 35.61 -15.26 12.06
CA GLY A 434 34.37 -16.03 12.24
C GLY A 434 33.12 -15.40 11.60
N ASN A 435 33.25 -14.24 10.95
CA ASN A 435 32.23 -13.66 10.07
C ASN A 435 32.89 -13.16 8.77
N GLY A 436 32.73 -13.90 7.68
CA GLY A 436 33.40 -13.58 6.41
C GLY A 436 32.69 -12.45 5.65
N ASP A 437 33.13 -12.22 4.42
CA ASP A 437 32.54 -11.22 3.53
C ASP A 437 31.22 -11.75 2.95
N ASP A 438 30.10 -11.16 3.37
CA ASP A 438 28.76 -11.55 2.93
C ASP A 438 28.26 -10.79 1.68
N SER A 439 29.13 -10.02 1.03
CA SER A 439 28.78 -9.24 -0.17
C SER A 439 28.34 -10.07 -1.37
N GLY A 440 27.57 -9.45 -2.26
CA GLY A 440 27.36 -9.90 -3.64
C GLY A 440 26.08 -9.38 -4.26
N ASP A 441 25.71 -9.93 -5.42
CA ASP A 441 24.59 -9.46 -6.22
C ASP A 441 23.66 -10.59 -6.72
N ALA A 442 22.44 -10.20 -7.09
CA ALA A 442 21.50 -11.04 -7.84
C ALA A 442 20.55 -10.20 -8.69
N SER A 443 20.07 -10.79 -9.78
CA SER A 443 19.01 -10.20 -10.59
C SER A 443 17.93 -11.21 -10.94
N TYR A 444 16.70 -10.74 -11.06
CA TYR A 444 15.56 -11.54 -11.42
C TYR A 444 14.72 -10.84 -12.49
N HIS A 445 14.29 -11.61 -13.49
CA HIS A 445 13.55 -11.10 -14.62
C HIS A 445 12.31 -11.97 -14.90
N LYS A 446 11.16 -11.35 -15.11
CA LYS A 446 9.91 -12.09 -15.38
C LYS A 446 8.95 -11.31 -16.26
N TRP A 447 8.33 -12.02 -17.19
CA TRP A 447 7.14 -11.56 -17.93
C TRP A 447 5.89 -11.82 -17.10
N LEU A 448 5.10 -10.76 -16.88
CA LEU A 448 3.89 -10.76 -16.07
C LEU A 448 2.68 -10.39 -16.93
N PRO A 449 2.12 -11.35 -17.70
CA PRO A 449 0.90 -11.13 -18.47
C PRO A 449 -0.34 -11.23 -17.59
N ALA A 450 -1.33 -10.41 -17.89
CA ALA A 450 -2.69 -10.51 -17.37
C ALA A 450 -3.69 -10.19 -18.47
N GLY A 451 -4.84 -10.86 -18.49
CA GLY A 451 -5.91 -10.58 -19.44
C GLY A 451 -7.27 -10.91 -18.87
N SER A 452 -8.30 -10.23 -19.37
CA SER A 452 -9.69 -10.44 -18.98
C SER A 452 -10.64 -10.14 -20.12
N LEU A 453 -11.66 -10.99 -20.24
CA LEU A 453 -12.81 -10.75 -21.09
C LEU A 453 -13.98 -10.29 -20.23
N LYS A 454 -14.59 -9.16 -20.58
CA LYS A 454 -15.79 -8.63 -19.93
C LYS A 454 -16.96 -8.66 -20.89
N TYR A 455 -18.09 -9.21 -20.46
CA TYR A 455 -19.35 -9.19 -21.19
C TYR A 455 -20.44 -8.50 -20.37
N ALA A 456 -20.97 -7.41 -20.91
CA ALA A 456 -22.10 -6.68 -20.36
C ALA A 456 -23.42 -7.36 -20.77
N MET A 457 -24.00 -8.15 -19.85
CA MET A 457 -25.32 -8.74 -20.05
C MET A 457 -26.36 -7.62 -20.26
N THR A 458 -26.28 -6.61 -19.40
CA THR A 458 -27.02 -5.33 -19.46
C THR A 458 -26.10 -4.22 -18.97
N ASP A 459 -26.54 -2.95 -19.08
CA ASP A 459 -25.80 -1.80 -18.55
C ASP A 459 -25.64 -1.83 -17.02
N ALA A 460 -26.42 -2.66 -16.34
CA ALA A 460 -26.36 -2.86 -14.89
C ALA A 460 -25.71 -4.19 -14.49
N TRP A 461 -25.37 -5.08 -15.42
CA TRP A 461 -24.85 -6.42 -15.11
C TRP A 461 -23.71 -6.83 -16.05
N ASN A 462 -22.51 -6.91 -15.49
CA ASN A 462 -21.30 -7.35 -16.16
C ASN A 462 -20.82 -8.68 -15.60
N ILE A 463 -20.35 -9.57 -16.47
CA ILE A 463 -19.56 -10.75 -16.08
C ILE A 463 -18.16 -10.65 -16.66
N TYR A 464 -17.18 -11.25 -16.00
CA TYR A 464 -15.80 -11.27 -16.49
C TYR A 464 -15.08 -12.58 -16.18
N LEU A 465 -14.08 -12.89 -16.99
CA LEU A 465 -13.14 -13.98 -16.79
C LEU A 465 -11.73 -13.43 -17.00
N ALA A 466 -10.89 -13.52 -15.97
CA ALA A 466 -9.52 -13.03 -15.96
C ALA A 466 -8.52 -14.16 -15.68
N ALA A 467 -7.32 -14.04 -16.25
CA ALA A 467 -6.20 -14.91 -15.96
C ALA A 467 -4.87 -14.13 -16.04
N GLY A 468 -3.85 -14.57 -15.30
CA GLY A 468 -2.53 -13.95 -15.38
C GLY A 468 -1.50 -14.59 -14.46
N ARG A 469 -0.27 -14.13 -14.60
CA ARG A 469 0.88 -14.64 -13.83
C ARG A 469 1.45 -13.58 -12.89
N GLY A 470 1.65 -13.98 -11.64
CA GLY A 470 2.31 -13.20 -10.59
C GLY A 470 3.75 -13.62 -10.36
N PHE A 471 4.44 -12.83 -9.55
CA PHE A 471 5.85 -13.01 -9.24
C PHE A 471 6.20 -12.38 -7.91
N GLU A 472 6.92 -13.13 -7.08
CA GLU A 472 7.39 -12.68 -5.76
C GLU A 472 8.90 -12.93 -5.63
N THR A 473 9.69 -11.85 -5.60
CA THR A 473 11.14 -11.99 -5.37
C THR A 473 11.45 -12.49 -3.96
N PRO A 474 12.63 -13.10 -3.77
CA PRO A 474 13.23 -13.18 -2.45
C PRO A 474 13.39 -11.77 -1.87
N THR A 475 13.12 -11.62 -0.58
CA THR A 475 13.49 -10.38 0.11
C THR A 475 14.98 -10.37 0.40
N ILE A 476 15.56 -9.19 0.59
CA ILE A 476 16.98 -9.10 0.98
C ILE A 476 17.28 -9.81 2.31
N ASN A 477 16.28 -9.87 3.20
CA ASN A 477 16.38 -10.60 4.46
C ASN A 477 16.45 -12.11 4.25
N GLU A 478 15.78 -12.66 3.25
CA GLU A 478 15.87 -14.09 2.90
C GLU A 478 17.18 -14.42 2.19
N LEU A 479 17.66 -13.49 1.36
CA LEU A 479 18.96 -13.62 0.71
C LEU A 479 20.11 -13.50 1.72
N SER A 480 19.93 -12.80 2.84
CA SER A 480 20.97 -12.60 3.86
C SER A 480 21.48 -13.86 4.55
N TYR A 481 20.78 -15.00 4.45
CA TYR A 481 21.14 -16.20 5.21
C TYR A 481 21.32 -17.42 4.32
N ARG A 482 22.45 -18.13 4.50
CA ARG A 482 22.73 -19.42 3.88
C ARG A 482 22.86 -20.51 4.94
N ALA A 483 22.30 -21.68 4.66
CA ALA A 483 22.37 -22.83 5.56
C ALA A 483 23.68 -23.65 5.40
N ASP A 484 24.48 -23.37 4.36
CA ASP A 484 25.71 -24.09 4.05
C ASP A 484 26.93 -23.61 4.86
N GLY A 485 26.74 -22.61 5.73
CA GLY A 485 27.80 -22.03 6.58
C GLY A 485 28.89 -21.30 5.79
N GLN A 486 28.71 -21.10 4.48
CA GLN A 486 29.60 -20.27 3.67
C GLN A 486 29.27 -18.80 3.88
N SER A 487 30.27 -17.94 3.72
CA SER A 487 30.07 -16.49 3.62
C SER A 487 29.38 -16.15 2.30
N GLY A 488 28.62 -15.06 2.30
CA GLY A 488 27.86 -14.58 1.16
C GLY A 488 26.34 -14.73 1.34
N MET A 489 25.60 -13.91 0.61
CA MET A 489 24.15 -14.07 0.48
C MET A 489 23.74 -15.32 -0.33
N ASN A 490 22.51 -15.79 -0.11
CA ASN A 490 21.88 -16.93 -0.76
C ASN A 490 21.30 -16.58 -2.14
N PHE A 491 22.15 -16.14 -3.07
CA PHE A 491 21.72 -15.82 -4.44
C PHE A 491 21.33 -17.04 -5.30
N GLY A 492 21.42 -18.26 -4.75
CA GLY A 492 20.84 -19.44 -5.37
C GLY A 492 19.31 -19.52 -5.23
N LEU A 493 18.73 -18.71 -4.33
CA LEU A 493 17.31 -18.72 -4.04
C LEU A 493 16.52 -18.09 -5.20
N LYS A 494 15.55 -18.84 -5.72
CA LYS A 494 14.72 -18.40 -6.84
C LYS A 494 13.43 -17.72 -6.35
N PRO A 495 12.87 -16.80 -7.15
CA PRO A 495 11.58 -16.18 -6.87
C PRO A 495 10.42 -17.17 -7.00
N SER A 496 9.36 -16.93 -6.22
CA SER A 496 8.10 -17.65 -6.33
C SER A 496 7.29 -17.12 -7.53
N THR A 497 6.50 -17.99 -8.14
CA THR A 497 5.63 -17.66 -9.27
C THR A 497 4.22 -18.12 -9.03
N ASN A 498 3.26 -17.42 -9.64
CA ASN A 498 1.85 -17.68 -9.41
C ASN A 498 1.08 -17.66 -10.72
N ASP A 499 0.15 -18.60 -10.88
CA ASP A 499 -0.79 -18.66 -12.00
C ASP A 499 -2.20 -18.51 -11.42
N THR A 500 -2.91 -17.44 -11.77
CA THR A 500 -4.23 -17.13 -11.22
C THR A 500 -5.29 -17.09 -12.31
N ILE A 501 -6.43 -17.74 -12.05
CA ILE A 501 -7.65 -17.65 -12.86
C ILE A 501 -8.79 -17.17 -11.98
N GLU A 502 -9.64 -16.31 -12.52
CA GLU A 502 -10.76 -15.71 -11.81
C GLU A 502 -11.97 -15.52 -12.74
N ILE A 503 -13.15 -15.86 -12.26
CA ILE A 503 -14.44 -15.52 -12.88
C ILE A 503 -15.27 -14.70 -11.91
N GLY A 504 -15.97 -13.69 -12.41
CA GLY A 504 -16.84 -12.88 -11.57
C GLY A 504 -18.06 -12.30 -12.27
N SER A 505 -18.98 -11.82 -11.45
CA SER A 505 -20.24 -11.19 -11.84
C SER A 505 -20.47 -9.96 -10.97
N LYS A 506 -20.91 -8.87 -11.59
CA LYS A 506 -21.14 -7.57 -10.96
C LYS A 506 -22.46 -7.00 -11.42
N THR A 507 -23.36 -6.74 -10.50
CA THR A 507 -24.72 -6.31 -10.82
C THR A 507 -25.13 -5.15 -9.94
N ARG A 508 -25.50 -4.03 -10.55
CA ARG A 508 -26.15 -2.91 -9.86
C ARG A 508 -27.61 -3.30 -9.60
N ILE A 509 -28.05 -3.26 -8.34
CA ILE A 509 -29.41 -3.59 -7.90
C ILE A 509 -29.91 -2.45 -7.02
N GLY A 510 -30.85 -1.66 -7.54
CA GLY A 510 -31.23 -0.38 -6.92
C GLY A 510 -30.03 0.56 -6.86
N ASP A 511 -29.80 1.17 -5.69
CA ASP A 511 -28.65 2.05 -5.43
C ASP A 511 -27.41 1.30 -4.90
N GLY A 512 -27.43 -0.04 -4.92
CA GLY A 512 -26.32 -0.87 -4.46
C GLY A 512 -25.62 -1.64 -5.59
N LEU A 513 -24.42 -2.14 -5.30
CA LEU A 513 -23.67 -3.06 -6.17
C LEU A 513 -23.51 -4.42 -5.48
N LEU A 514 -23.93 -5.48 -6.16
CA LEU A 514 -23.66 -6.87 -5.77
C LEU A 514 -22.49 -7.39 -6.63
N SER A 515 -21.42 -7.86 -5.99
CA SER A 515 -20.29 -8.49 -6.68
C SER A 515 -20.03 -9.91 -6.17
N LEU A 516 -19.73 -10.82 -7.09
CA LEU A 516 -19.36 -12.21 -6.84
C LEU A 516 -18.08 -12.51 -7.63
N ALA A 517 -17.10 -13.17 -6.99
CA ALA A 517 -15.88 -13.61 -7.65
C ALA A 517 -15.45 -14.98 -7.11
N LEU A 518 -15.02 -15.86 -8.02
CA LEU A 518 -14.43 -17.17 -7.73
C LEU A 518 -13.04 -17.18 -8.36
N PHE A 519 -12.03 -17.61 -7.60
CA PHE A 519 -10.64 -17.62 -8.07
C PHE A 519 -9.90 -18.86 -7.58
N GLN A 520 -8.86 -19.23 -8.32
CA GLN A 520 -7.85 -20.19 -7.93
C GLN A 520 -6.48 -19.63 -8.27
N THR A 521 -5.51 -19.84 -7.38
CA THR A 521 -4.12 -19.47 -7.61
C THR A 521 -3.23 -20.66 -7.30
N ASP A 522 -2.49 -21.11 -8.31
CA ASP A 522 -1.46 -22.12 -8.16
C ASP A 522 -0.12 -21.41 -7.94
N THR A 523 0.63 -21.82 -6.92
CA THR A 523 1.91 -21.20 -6.52
C THR A 523 3.02 -22.23 -6.62
N ASP A 524 4.15 -21.84 -7.20
CA ASP A 524 5.32 -22.71 -7.42
C ASP A 524 6.62 -22.00 -7.00
N ASP A 525 7.65 -22.77 -6.67
CA ASP A 525 8.92 -22.29 -6.10
C ASP A 525 8.73 -21.43 -4.81
N GLU A 526 7.80 -21.84 -3.95
CA GLU A 526 7.51 -21.10 -2.72
C GLU A 526 8.73 -21.02 -1.78
N ILE A 527 9.05 -19.80 -1.34
CA ILE A 527 10.26 -19.52 -0.56
C ILE A 527 10.04 -19.88 0.91
N VAL A 528 10.71 -20.91 1.42
CA VAL A 528 10.54 -21.42 2.78
C VAL A 528 11.89 -21.60 3.51
N CYS A 529 11.85 -21.56 4.85
CA CYS A 529 12.97 -22.03 5.67
C CYS A 529 13.10 -23.55 5.54
N ARG A 530 14.34 -24.05 5.49
CA ARG A 530 14.66 -25.49 5.54
C ARG A 530 15.25 -25.88 6.88
#